data_AF-A0A7X2ML08-F1
#
_entry.id   AF-A0A7X2ML08-F1
#
_cell.length_a   1.000
_cell.length_b   1.000
_cell.length_c   1.000
_cell.angle_alpha   90.00
_cell.angle_beta   90.00
_cell.angle_gamma   90.00
#
_symmetry.space_group_name_H-M   'P 1'
#
loop_
_entity.id
_entity.type
_entity.pdbx_description
1 polymer ?
#
loop_
_entity_poly.entity_id
_entity_poly.type
_entity_poly.pdbx_seq_one_letter_code
_entity_poly.pdbx_strand_id
1 'polypeptide(L)' 'SDKIAQGKAEGEVVFRQRTSLIFKKLQVVRFFDKKRNALVYLTYSDKVVDGSPKNAISAVPIMPWH' A
#
# COMPACT_ATOMS: atom_id res chain seq x y z
N SER A 1 11.99 -5.70 0.75
CA SER A 1 11.45 -6.64 1.76
C SER A 1 12.10 -6.51 3.14
N ASP A 2 13.39 -6.81 3.34
CA ASP A 2 14.00 -6.89 4.69
C ASP A 2 14.01 -5.57 5.49
N LYS A 3 13.98 -4.42 4.81
CA LYS A 3 13.94 -3.10 5.45
C LYS A 3 12.61 -2.77 6.12
N ILE A 4 11.48 -3.30 5.63
CA ILE A 4 10.17 -3.07 6.26
C ILE A 4 10.04 -3.94 7.52
N ALA A 5 10.57 -5.16 7.48
CA ALA A 5 10.63 -6.07 8.63
C ALA A 5 11.36 -5.44 9.82
N GLN A 6 12.33 -4.56 9.57
CA GLN A 6 13.09 -3.85 10.59
C GLN A 6 12.37 -2.59 11.14
N GLY A 7 11.20 -2.21 10.63
CA GLY A 7 10.33 -1.17 11.20
C GLY A 7 10.89 0.26 11.14
N LYS A 8 11.96 0.48 10.38
CA LYS A 8 12.55 1.81 10.12
C LYS A 8 12.08 2.45 8.81
N ALA A 9 11.28 1.75 8.01
CA ALA A 9 10.77 2.25 6.74
C ALA A 9 9.30 2.66 6.88
N GLU A 10 8.95 3.85 6.40
CA GLU A 10 7.59 4.40 6.34
C GLU A 10 6.70 3.71 5.27
N GLY A 11 6.91 2.40 5.04
CA GLY A 11 6.28 1.63 3.98
C GLY A 11 7.10 1.57 2.69
N GLU A 12 6.76 0.59 1.83
CA GLU A 12 7.37 0.37 0.51
C GLU A 12 6.29 0.48 -0.56
N VAL A 13 6.53 1.25 -1.62
CA VAL A 13 5.65 1.23 -2.80
C VAL A 13 5.85 -0.09 -3.52
N VAL A 14 4.86 -0.97 -3.45
CA VAL A 14 4.90 -2.32 -4.05
C VAL A 14 4.25 -2.37 -5.42
N PHE A 15 3.42 -1.38 -5.75
CA PHE A 15 2.79 -1.28 -7.06
C PHE A 15 2.59 0.18 -7.43
N ARG A 16 2.83 0.49 -8.70
CA ARG A 16 2.55 1.80 -9.29
C ARG A 16 2.12 1.62 -10.73
N GLN A 17 0.92 2.07 -11.07
CA GLN A 17 0.41 2.04 -12.44
C GLN A 17 -0.18 3.39 -12.82
N ARG A 18 0.12 3.85 -14.04
CA ARG A 18 -0.53 5.02 -14.62
C ARG A 18 -1.85 4.58 -15.25
N THR A 19 -2.95 5.16 -14.80
CA THR A 19 -4.31 4.82 -15.29
C THR A 19 -4.87 5.88 -16.23
N SER A 20 -4.14 6.97 -16.48
CA SER A 20 -4.51 8.00 -17.44
C SER A 20 -3.29 8.69 -18.05
N LEU A 21 -3.44 9.13 -19.30
CA LEU A 21 -2.42 9.87 -20.03
C LEU A 21 -2.07 11.21 -19.39
N ILE A 22 -2.93 11.78 -18.55
CA ILE A 22 -2.68 13.13 -18.03
C ILE A 22 -2.41 13.14 -16.51
N PHE A 23 -3.23 12.50 -15.64
CA PHE A 23 -3.10 12.77 -14.19
C PHE A 23 -3.39 11.64 -13.19
N LYS A 24 -3.84 10.45 -13.61
CA LYS A 24 -4.17 9.38 -12.64
C LYS A 24 -3.05 8.35 -12.51
N LYS A 25 -2.58 8.15 -11.30
CA LYS A 25 -1.70 7.05 -10.90
C LYS A 25 -2.39 6.28 -9.77
N LEU A 26 -2.21 4.97 -9.81
CA LEU A 26 -2.60 4.06 -8.73
C LEU A 26 -1.31 3.66 -8.03
N GLN A 27 -1.26 3.85 -6.72
CA GLN A 27 -0.12 3.45 -5.90
C GLN A 27 -0.59 2.51 -4.81
N VAL A 28 0.13 1.42 -4.61
CA VAL A 28 -0.06 0.51 -3.47
C VAL A 28 1.20 0.55 -2.63
N VAL A 29 1.03 0.93 -1.36
CA VAL A 29 2.09 0.98 -0.36
C VAL A 29 1.87 -0.14 0.63
N ARG A 30 2.92 -0.91 0.90
CA ARG A 30 2.90 -2.00 1.88
C ARG A 30 3.68 -1.59 3.12
N PHE A 31 3.09 -1.85 4.27
CA PHE A 31 3.68 -1.65 5.59
C PHE A 31 3.75 -3.00 6.31
N PHE A 32 4.71 -3.13 7.21
CA PHE A 32 4.77 -4.26 8.13
C PHE A 32 4.41 -3.79 9.53
N ASP A 33 3.26 -4.24 10.03
CA ASP A 33 2.87 -4.07 11.41
C ASP A 33 3.50 -5.19 12.25
N LYS A 34 4.66 -4.89 12.85
CA LYS A 34 5.36 -5.79 13.77
C LYS A 34 4.50 -6.22 14.96
N LYS A 35 3.69 -5.31 15.51
CA LYS A 35 2.90 -5.57 16.72
C LYS A 35 1.80 -6.60 16.45
N ARG A 36 1.24 -6.56 15.24
CA ARG A 36 0.14 -7.46 14.81
C ARG A 36 0.60 -8.57 13.87
N ASN A 37 1.91 -8.67 13.62
CA ASN A 37 2.53 -9.56 12.64
C ASN A 37 1.75 -9.61 11.31
N ALA A 38 1.46 -8.44 10.74
CA ALA A 38 0.59 -8.31 9.57
C ALA A 38 1.19 -7.40 8.50
N LEU A 39 0.90 -7.68 7.24
CA LEU A 39 1.18 -6.80 6.12
C LEU A 39 -0.04 -5.95 5.84
N VAL A 40 0.13 -4.63 5.91
CA VAL A 40 -0.92 -3.66 5.61
C VAL A 40 -0.67 -3.08 4.22
N TYR A 41 -1.69 -3.07 3.39
CA TYR A 41 -1.67 -2.52 2.03
C TYR A 41 -2.58 -1.30 1.97
N LEU A 42 -2.01 -0.15 1.62
CA LEU A 42 -2.76 1.07 1.36
C LEU A 42 -2.73 1.34 -0.14
N THR A 43 -3.89 1.40 -0.76
CA THR A 43 -4.05 1.81 -2.15
C THR A 43 -4.61 3.23 -2.20
N TYR A 44 -3.95 4.13 -2.92
CA TYR A 44 -4.44 5.48 -3.17
C TYR A 44 -4.24 5.89 -4.62
N SER A 45 -5.06 6.83 -5.07
CA SER A 45 -4.95 7.45 -6.38
C SER A 45 -4.94 8.97 -6.27
N ASP A 46 -3.97 9.59 -6.93
CA ASP A 46 -3.89 11.02 -7.15
C ASP A 46 -4.96 11.43 -8.19
N LYS A 47 -6.01 12.16 -7.77
CA LYS A 47 -6.96 12.79 -8.70
C LYS A 47 -7.08 14.28 -8.38
N VAL A 48 -6.89 15.09 -9.41
CA VAL A 48 -6.95 16.57 -9.35
C VAL A 48 -8.35 17.10 -9.73
N VAL A 49 -9.25 16.27 -10.27
CA VAL A 49 -10.55 16.76 -10.81
C VAL A 49 -11.71 15.81 -10.47
N ASP A 50 -12.57 16.28 -9.56
CA ASP A 50 -14.00 15.94 -9.40
C ASP A 50 -14.38 14.46 -9.21
N GLY A 51 -14.10 13.88 -8.04
CA GLY A 51 -14.66 12.57 -7.66
C GLY A 51 -14.02 11.98 -6.41
N SER A 52 -14.78 11.15 -5.67
CA SER A 52 -14.35 10.55 -4.40
C SER A 52 -13.03 9.78 -4.56
N PRO A 53 -12.03 10.03 -3.68
CA PRO A 53 -10.77 9.30 -3.71
C PRO A 53 -11.04 7.81 -3.51
N LYS A 54 -10.59 6.98 -4.46
CA LYS A 54 -10.64 5.53 -4.31
C LYS A 54 -9.45 5.09 -3.47
N ASN A 55 -9.60 5.20 -2.16
CA ASN A 55 -8.65 4.65 -1.20
C ASN A 55 -9.17 3.30 -0.70
N ALA A 56 -8.27 2.32 -0.60
CA ALA A 56 -8.58 1.02 -0.03
C ALA A 56 -7.47 0.61 0.94
N ILE A 57 -7.84 -0.02 2.05
CA ILE A 57 -6.91 -0.58 3.02
C ILE A 57 -7.21 -2.06 3.24
N SER A 58 -6.16 -2.87 3.24
CA SER A 58 -6.24 -4.31 3.50
C SER A 58 -5.15 -4.71 4.48
N ALA A 59 -5.47 -5.55 5.46
CA ALA A 59 -4.52 -6.11 6.42
C ALA A 59 -4.49 -7.63 6.28
N VAL A 60 -3.32 -8.18 5.97
CA VAL A 60 -3.09 -9.61 5.79
C VAL A 60 -2.21 -10.12 6.92
N PRO A 61 -2.71 -10.97 7.83
CA PRO A 61 -1.89 -11.54 8.90
C PRO A 61 -0.85 -12.50 8.31
N ILE A 62 0.37 -12.47 8.84
CA ILE A 62 1.41 -13.45 8.52
C ILE A 62 1.24 -14.62 9.47
N MET A 63 0.64 -15.70 8.99
CA MET A 63 0.44 -16.92 9.75
C MET A 63 1.15 -18.09 9.05
N PRO A 64 1.68 -19.07 9.80
CA PRO A 64 2.18 -20.31 9.21
C PRO A 64 0.99 -21.08 8.62
N TRP A 65 1.11 -21.43 7.34
CA TRP A 65 0.17 -22.31 6.66
C TRP A 65 0.60 -23.75 6.98
N HIS A 66 -0.25 -24.50 7.70
CA HIS A 66 -0.05 -25.91 7.97
C HIS A 66 -0.72 -26.77 6.90
#